data_AF-Q7KWL2-F1
#
_entry.id   AF-Q7KWL2-F1
#
_cell.length_a   1.000
_cell.length_b   1.000
_cell.length_c   1.000
_cell.angle_alpha   90.00
_cell.angle_beta   90.00
_cell.angle_gamma   90.00
#
_symmetry.space_group_name_H-M   'P 1'
#
loop_
_entity.id
_entity.type
_entity.pdbx_description
1 polymer ?
#
loop_
_entity_poly.entity_id
_entity_poly.type
_entity_poly.pdbx_seq_one_letter_code
_entity_poly.pdbx_strand_id
1 'polypeptide(L)'
;MKTLKDLTLNEAKNMGPDRSHLGATLKYVGPTLCVARVLGASTGGYYKITIKLENGKAIPSCTCPMGGGCKHCRSVAIMMVQHWQSNPKLTFTSEQLFKETLLFSKTKSQLIDIIVRMKKKNPDLYINNSDDFDLYQEDDDDEDEDDEEDEDEDDEDSDDYDDHEDEPEYDRGGNDYRDRLLREEDNMYKKRKL
;
A
#
# COMPACT_ATOMS: atom_id res chain seq x y z
N MET A 1 4.97 21.71 0.68
CA MET A 1 5.47 20.51 1.40
C MET A 1 5.21 19.32 0.50
N LYS A 2 6.22 18.54 0.14
CA LYS A 2 6.02 17.31 -0.64
C LYS A 2 5.30 16.28 0.24
N THR A 3 4.48 15.43 -0.35
CA THR A 3 3.76 14.31 0.26
C THR A 3 4.05 13.03 -0.53
N LEU A 4 3.70 11.86 0.01
CA LEU A 4 3.75 10.57 -0.69
C LEU A 4 2.77 10.53 -1.88
N LYS A 5 1.72 11.38 -1.88
CA LYS A 5 0.83 11.55 -3.03
C LYS A 5 1.55 12.17 -4.23
N ASP A 6 2.61 12.93 -3.99
CA ASP A 6 3.45 13.54 -5.03
C ASP A 6 4.53 12.58 -5.55
N LEU A 7 4.57 11.33 -5.06
CA LEU A 7 5.50 10.32 -5.55
C LEU A 7 5.07 9.86 -6.96
N THR A 8 5.99 9.94 -7.90
CA THR A 8 5.77 9.51 -9.28
C THR A 8 5.91 8.00 -9.41
N LEU A 9 5.28 7.43 -10.45
CA LEU A 9 5.44 6.01 -10.76
C LEU A 9 6.91 5.64 -11.05
N ASN A 10 7.68 6.57 -11.62
CA ASN A 10 9.10 6.34 -11.88
C ASN A 10 9.92 6.28 -10.59
N GLU A 11 9.68 7.20 -9.64
CA GLU A 11 10.30 7.12 -8.31
C GLU A 11 9.93 5.81 -7.59
N ALA A 12 8.68 5.35 -7.69
CA ALA A 12 8.23 4.09 -7.12
C ALA A 12 8.92 2.87 -7.74
N LYS A 13 9.07 2.84 -9.07
CA LYS A 13 9.79 1.78 -9.80
C LYS A 13 11.27 1.69 -9.39
N ASN A 14 11.88 2.81 -9.02
CA ASN A 14 13.28 2.89 -8.60
C ASN A 14 13.54 2.50 -7.13
N MET A 15 12.52 2.10 -6.36
CA MET A 15 12.70 1.71 -4.94
C MET A 15 13.24 0.29 -4.73
N GLY A 16 13.36 -0.51 -5.80
CA GLY A 16 13.85 -1.89 -5.71
C GLY A 16 13.98 -2.55 -7.08
N PRO A 17 14.56 -3.76 -7.14
CA PRO A 17 14.79 -4.47 -8.40
C PRO A 17 13.49 -4.85 -9.11
N ASP A 18 13.56 -5.01 -10.43
CA ASP A 18 12.44 -5.43 -11.26
C ASP A 18 12.15 -6.92 -11.10
N ARG A 19 11.27 -7.24 -10.16
CA ARG A 19 10.64 -8.55 -10.03
C ARG A 19 9.21 -8.33 -9.57
N SER A 20 8.25 -8.94 -10.27
CA SER A 20 6.86 -8.97 -9.82
C SER A 20 6.79 -9.59 -8.43
N HIS A 21 5.92 -9.02 -7.60
CA HIS A 21 5.55 -9.64 -6.34
C HIS A 21 4.04 -9.60 -6.23
N LEU A 22 3.43 -10.77 -6.06
CA LEU A 22 2.00 -10.90 -5.82
C LEU A 22 1.69 -10.74 -4.33
N GLY A 23 0.46 -10.38 -3.98
CA GLY A 23 -0.02 -10.40 -2.60
C GLY A 23 0.43 -9.25 -1.69
N ALA A 24 0.68 -8.06 -2.25
CA ALA A 24 0.87 -6.87 -1.43
C ALA A 24 -0.49 -6.33 -0.95
N THR A 25 -0.61 -6.00 0.34
CA THR A 25 -1.82 -5.38 0.92
C THR A 25 -1.46 -4.10 1.65
N LEU A 26 -1.99 -2.97 1.17
CA LEU A 26 -1.89 -1.67 1.87
C LEU A 26 -2.68 -1.75 3.18
N LYS A 27 -2.04 -1.44 4.30
CA LYS A 27 -2.68 -1.37 5.62
C LYS A 27 -2.97 0.07 6.03
N TYR A 28 -2.09 1.00 5.67
CA TYR A 28 -2.25 2.41 5.92
C TYR A 28 -1.59 3.22 4.81
N VAL A 29 -2.26 4.27 4.35
CA VAL A 29 -1.78 5.15 3.28
C VAL A 29 -2.08 6.60 3.68
N GLY A 30 -1.04 7.31 4.11
CA GLY A 30 -1.07 8.68 4.60
C GLY A 30 -0.22 9.63 3.75
N PRO A 31 -0.21 10.93 4.08
CA PRO A 31 0.55 11.94 3.33
C PRO A 31 2.06 11.80 3.47
N THR A 32 2.57 11.27 4.59
CA THR A 32 4.02 11.10 4.81
C THR A 32 4.40 9.66 5.16
N LEU A 33 3.43 8.76 5.26
CA LEU A 33 3.64 7.37 5.65
C LEU A 33 2.73 6.41 4.87
N CYS A 34 3.32 5.33 4.38
CA CYS A 34 2.59 4.17 3.88
C CYS A 34 3.08 2.92 4.62
N VAL A 35 2.15 2.08 5.07
CA VAL A 35 2.42 0.80 5.73
C VAL A 35 1.68 -0.29 4.97
N ALA A 36 2.40 -1.35 4.63
CA ALA A 36 1.84 -2.50 3.93
C ALA A 36 2.38 -3.82 4.49
N ARG A 37 1.73 -4.90 4.10
CA ARG A 37 2.25 -6.26 4.26
C ARG A 37 2.38 -6.91 2.90
N VAL A 38 3.40 -7.73 2.73
CA VAL A 38 3.63 -8.53 1.54
C VAL A 38 3.95 -9.95 1.99
N LEU A 39 3.37 -10.95 1.34
CA LEU A 39 3.68 -12.35 1.62
C LEU A 39 5.15 -12.63 1.30
N GLY A 40 5.87 -13.32 2.19
CA GLY A 40 7.27 -13.69 1.97
C GLY A 40 7.36 -15.00 1.19
N ALA A 41 8.01 -14.96 0.03
CA ALA A 41 8.07 -16.12 -0.87
C ALA A 41 8.69 -17.40 -0.27
N SER A 42 9.56 -17.28 0.75
CA SER A 42 10.37 -18.41 1.25
C SER A 42 10.08 -18.80 2.70
N THR A 43 9.31 -17.99 3.43
CA THR A 43 9.16 -18.15 4.89
C THR A 43 7.72 -18.39 5.34
N GLY A 44 6.75 -18.40 4.42
CA GLY A 44 5.32 -18.46 4.75
C GLY A 44 4.79 -17.24 5.55
N GLY A 45 5.68 -16.36 6.02
CA GLY A 45 5.34 -15.20 6.83
C GLY A 45 5.12 -13.93 6.01
N TYR A 46 4.68 -12.87 6.67
CA TYR A 46 4.51 -11.56 6.05
C TYR A 46 5.68 -10.62 6.35
N TYR A 47 6.21 -9.98 5.32
CA TYR A 47 7.09 -8.84 5.49
C TYR A 47 6.26 -7.58 5.71
N LYS A 48 6.68 -6.77 6.69
CA LYS A 48 6.14 -5.44 6.92
C LYS A 48 6.96 -4.44 6.11
N ILE A 49 6.28 -3.66 5.28
CA ILE A 49 6.88 -2.59 4.50
C ILE A 49 6.43 -1.28 5.10
N THR A 50 7.34 -0.32 5.20
CA THR A 50 7.03 1.05 5.60
C THR A 50 7.77 2.01 4.68
N ILE A 51 7.04 2.87 3.99
CA ILE A 51 7.60 3.95 3.15
C ILE A 51 7.29 5.27 3.85
N LYS A 52 8.31 6.03 4.20
CA LYS A 52 8.18 7.32 4.89
C LYS A 52 8.66 8.45 4.02
N LEU A 53 8.15 9.64 4.23
CA LEU A 53 8.68 10.84 3.60
C LEU A 53 9.54 11.62 4.61
N GLU A 54 10.85 11.60 4.39
CA GLU A 54 11.83 12.31 5.22
C GLU A 54 12.63 13.27 4.34
N ASN A 55 12.71 14.55 4.72
CA ASN A 55 13.41 15.59 3.94
C ASN A 55 12.98 15.65 2.45
N GLY A 56 11.70 15.39 2.17
CA GLY A 56 11.15 15.36 0.81
C GLY A 56 11.54 14.15 -0.04
N LYS A 57 12.21 13.14 0.55
CA LYS A 57 12.55 11.87 -0.10
C LYS A 57 11.76 10.74 0.53
N ALA A 58 11.26 9.84 -0.31
CA ALA A 58 10.59 8.64 0.16
C ALA A 58 11.66 7.61 0.58
N ILE A 59 11.67 7.22 1.85
CA ILE A 59 12.58 6.27 2.47
C ILE A 59 11.80 4.95 2.70
N PRO A 60 12.04 3.93 1.87
CA PRO A 60 11.47 2.62 2.07
C PRO A 60 12.22 1.83 3.16
N SER A 61 11.49 0.99 3.88
CA SER A 61 12.00 0.02 4.84
C SER A 61 11.16 -1.25 4.74
N CYS A 62 11.80 -2.41 4.86
CA CYS A 62 11.15 -3.71 4.83
C CYS A 62 11.79 -4.62 5.88
N THR A 63 11.00 -5.48 6.49
CA THR A 63 11.50 -6.47 7.46
C THR A 63 12.10 -7.71 6.81
N CYS A 64 12.14 -7.79 5.48
CA CYS A 64 12.86 -8.87 4.79
C CYS A 64 14.39 -8.71 4.92
N PRO A 65 15.18 -9.78 4.72
CA PRO A 65 16.64 -9.73 4.86
C PRO A 65 17.35 -8.67 4.00
N MET A 66 16.75 -8.29 2.86
CA MET A 66 17.28 -7.29 1.94
C MET A 66 17.01 -5.83 2.37
N GLY A 67 16.17 -5.60 3.38
CA GLY A 67 15.85 -4.26 3.88
C GLY A 67 15.08 -3.37 2.87
N GLY A 68 15.31 -2.06 2.95
CA GLY A 68 14.54 -1.03 2.24
C GLY A 68 14.67 -0.99 0.72
N GLY A 69 15.70 -1.62 0.13
CA GLY A 69 15.91 -1.66 -1.32
C GLY A 69 15.34 -2.90 -2.01
N CYS A 70 14.44 -3.63 -1.35
CA CYS A 70 13.97 -4.92 -1.85
C CYS A 70 12.81 -4.79 -2.87
N LYS A 71 12.55 -5.88 -3.62
CA LYS A 71 11.41 -5.96 -4.56
C LYS A 71 10.06 -5.69 -3.89
N HIS A 72 9.90 -6.01 -2.60
CA HIS A 72 8.68 -5.74 -1.84
C HIS A 72 8.43 -4.24 -1.64
N CYS A 73 9.49 -3.44 -1.45
CA CYS A 73 9.35 -1.99 -1.34
C CYS A 73 8.88 -1.38 -2.66
N ARG A 74 9.45 -1.83 -3.79
CA ARG A 74 9.00 -1.43 -5.13
C ARG A 74 7.53 -1.76 -5.36
N SER A 75 7.11 -3.00 -5.11
CA SER A 75 5.71 -3.41 -5.35
C SER A 75 4.73 -2.58 -4.52
N VAL A 76 5.02 -2.37 -3.25
CA VAL A 76 4.21 -1.51 -2.36
C VAL A 76 4.21 -0.06 -2.82
N ALA A 77 5.35 0.49 -3.26
CA ALA A 77 5.43 1.85 -3.77
C ALA A 77 4.57 2.05 -5.03
N ILE A 78 4.62 1.10 -5.97
CA ILE A 78 3.79 1.13 -7.18
C ILE A 78 2.31 1.07 -6.81
N MET A 79 1.93 0.13 -5.95
CA MET A 79 0.55 -0.02 -5.49
C MET A 79 0.06 1.24 -4.75
N MET A 80 0.92 1.89 -3.97
CA MET A 80 0.63 3.16 -3.32
C MET A 80 0.39 4.28 -4.35
N VAL A 81 1.24 4.41 -5.36
CA VAL A 81 1.04 5.41 -6.43
C VAL A 81 -0.25 5.15 -7.18
N GLN A 82 -0.55 3.89 -7.52
CA GLN A 82 -1.81 3.51 -8.14
C GLN A 82 -3.00 3.83 -7.24
N HIS A 83 -2.92 3.56 -5.93
CA HIS A 83 -3.94 3.93 -4.97
C HIS A 83 -4.24 5.44 -5.00
N TRP A 84 -3.21 6.28 -5.07
CA TRP A 84 -3.39 7.74 -5.20
C TRP A 84 -4.00 8.15 -6.54
N GLN A 85 -3.59 7.52 -7.63
CA GLN A 85 -4.11 7.79 -8.97
C GLN A 85 -5.58 7.40 -9.11
N SER A 86 -5.99 6.28 -8.51
CA SER A 86 -7.38 5.83 -8.47
C SER A 86 -8.26 6.70 -7.56
N ASN A 87 -7.65 7.37 -6.57
CA ASN A 87 -8.36 8.21 -5.60
C ASN A 87 -7.83 9.66 -5.59
N PRO A 88 -7.92 10.41 -6.71
CA PRO A 88 -7.28 11.73 -6.83
C PRO A 88 -7.89 12.77 -5.89
N LYS A 89 -9.18 12.62 -5.56
CA LYS A 89 -9.91 13.47 -4.62
C LYS A 89 -9.70 13.10 -3.16
N LEU A 90 -8.92 12.05 -2.85
CA LEU A 90 -8.65 11.67 -1.48
C LEU A 90 -7.93 12.83 -0.79
N THR A 91 -8.61 13.40 0.19
CA THR A 91 -8.11 14.40 1.12
C THR A 91 -7.90 13.73 2.46
N PHE A 92 -6.87 14.15 3.17
CA PHE A 92 -6.55 13.59 4.48
C PHE A 92 -7.46 14.19 5.54
N THR A 93 -8.19 13.35 6.26
CA THR A 93 -8.97 13.82 7.39
C THR A 93 -8.04 14.22 8.54
N SER A 94 -8.50 15.13 9.41
CA SER A 94 -7.77 15.48 10.64
C SER A 94 -7.45 14.26 11.49
N GLU A 95 -8.35 13.27 11.51
CA GLU A 95 -8.14 11.98 12.17
C GLU A 95 -7.00 11.17 11.55
N GLN A 96 -6.90 11.09 10.22
CA GLN A 96 -5.81 10.38 9.54
C GLN A 96 -4.44 11.03 9.83
N LEU A 97 -4.37 12.36 9.77
CA LEU A 97 -3.17 13.13 10.11
C LEU A 97 -2.77 12.92 11.57
N PHE A 98 -3.76 12.88 12.47
CA PHE A 98 -3.52 12.62 13.88
C PHE A 98 -3.04 11.19 14.11
N LYS A 99 -3.66 10.18 13.48
CA LYS A 99 -3.22 8.78 13.52
C LYS A 99 -1.78 8.63 13.05
N GLU A 100 -1.40 9.28 11.97
CA GLU A 100 -0.02 9.29 11.48
C GLU A 100 0.95 9.87 12.52
N THR A 101 0.58 11.02 13.09
CA THR A 101 1.36 11.68 14.14
C THR A 101 1.53 10.76 15.34
N LEU A 102 0.48 10.04 15.77
CA LEU A 102 0.55 9.10 16.88
C LEU A 102 1.41 7.87 16.56
N LEU A 103 1.22 7.26 15.38
CA LEU A 103 1.94 6.06 14.98
C LEU A 103 3.46 6.28 14.84
N PHE A 104 3.88 7.50 14.51
CA PHE A 104 5.27 7.78 14.14
C PHE A 104 6.03 8.68 15.10
N SER A 105 5.41 9.75 15.60
CA SER A 105 6.13 10.71 16.45
C SER A 105 6.24 10.26 17.89
N LYS A 106 5.55 9.17 18.28
CA LYS A 106 5.37 8.82 19.68
C LYS A 106 5.75 7.38 19.98
N THR A 107 6.55 7.19 21.00
CA THR A 107 6.83 5.87 21.57
C THR A 107 5.58 5.32 22.28
N LYS A 108 5.54 4.01 22.52
CA LYS A 108 4.47 3.39 23.32
C LYS A 108 4.28 4.11 24.67
N SER A 109 5.38 4.49 25.34
CA SER A 109 5.33 5.26 26.59
C SER A 109 4.68 6.62 26.40
N GLN A 110 5.06 7.38 25.36
CA GLN A 110 4.47 8.69 25.07
C GLN A 110 2.99 8.61 24.70
N LEU A 111 2.57 7.52 24.04
CA LEU A 111 1.16 7.25 23.76
C LEU A 111 0.38 6.97 25.05
N ILE A 112 0.92 6.14 25.94
CA ILE A 112 0.34 5.87 27.26
C ILE A 112 0.21 7.19 28.03
N ASP A 113 1.23 8.03 28.07
CA ASP A 113 1.19 9.33 28.75
C ASP A 113 0.09 10.25 28.20
N ILE A 114 -0.15 10.21 26.88
CA ILE A 114 -1.23 10.97 26.26
C ILE A 114 -2.58 10.40 26.67
N ILE A 115 -2.76 9.09 26.64
CA ILE A 115 -4.01 8.43 27.05
C ILE A 115 -4.31 8.76 28.51
N VAL A 116 -3.32 8.62 29.41
CA VAL A 116 -3.46 8.96 30.84
C VAL A 116 -3.82 10.45 31.00
N ARG A 117 -3.19 11.34 30.24
CA ARG A 117 -3.52 12.77 30.27
C ARG A 117 -4.92 13.07 29.74
N MET A 118 -5.36 12.39 28.67
CA MET A 118 -6.70 12.52 28.11
C MET A 118 -7.75 12.02 29.09
N LYS A 119 -7.51 10.87 29.74
CA LYS A 119 -8.37 10.32 30.79
C LYS A 119 -8.48 11.25 31.99
N LYS A 120 -7.37 11.86 32.45
CA LYS A 120 -7.40 12.85 33.54
C LYS A 120 -8.16 14.13 33.19
N LYS A 121 -8.11 14.56 31.92
CA LYS A 121 -8.79 15.77 31.46
C LYS A 121 -10.28 15.56 31.20
N ASN A 122 -10.66 14.37 30.74
CA ASN A 122 -12.03 14.01 30.39
C ASN A 122 -12.36 12.65 31.02
N PRO A 123 -12.54 12.58 32.35
CA PRO A 123 -12.84 11.32 33.02
C PRO A 123 -14.12 10.67 32.47
N ASP A 124 -15.12 11.49 32.14
CA ASP A 124 -16.44 11.06 31.65
C ASP A 124 -16.37 10.26 30.34
N LEU A 125 -15.33 10.46 29.51
CA LEU A 125 -15.14 9.70 28.28
C LEU A 125 -14.74 8.23 28.52
N TYR A 126 -14.28 7.90 29.72
CA TYR A 126 -13.76 6.57 30.06
C TYR A 126 -14.64 5.81 31.07
N ILE A 127 -15.69 6.43 31.61
CA ILE A 127 -16.53 5.82 32.65
C ILE A 127 -17.51 4.79 32.05
N ASN A 128 -17.85 4.86 30.76
CA ASN A 128 -18.95 4.06 30.21
C ASN A 128 -18.58 2.80 29.42
N ASN A 129 -17.29 2.42 29.32
CA ASN A 129 -16.89 1.22 28.57
C ASN A 129 -16.22 0.14 29.46
N SER A 130 -16.26 0.29 30.78
CA SER A 130 -15.65 -0.68 31.70
C SER A 130 -16.58 -1.83 32.09
N ASP A 131 -17.90 -1.65 31.98
CA ASP A 131 -18.88 -2.66 32.43
C ASP A 131 -19.30 -3.64 31.31
N ASP A 132 -18.74 -3.50 30.10
CA ASP A 132 -19.03 -4.35 28.94
C ASP A 132 -17.78 -5.11 28.45
N PHE A 133 -16.75 -5.23 29.31
CA PHE A 133 -15.53 -5.98 29.04
C PHE A 133 -15.62 -7.42 29.60
N ASP A 134 -16.78 -8.05 29.43
CA ASP A 134 -17.00 -9.50 29.66
C ASP A 134 -16.98 -10.30 28.34
N LEU A 135 -16.51 -9.69 27.24
CA LEU A 135 -16.53 -10.27 25.88
C LEU A 135 -15.24 -11.00 25.47
N TYR A 136 -14.42 -11.42 26.43
CA TYR A 136 -13.37 -12.41 26.18
C TYR A 136 -13.78 -13.72 26.86
N GLN A 137 -14.83 -14.35 26.33
CA GLN A 137 -14.84 -15.81 26.35
C GLN A 137 -13.74 -16.22 25.39
N GLU A 138 -12.63 -16.69 25.96
CA GLU A 138 -11.66 -17.53 25.29
C GLU A 138 -12.44 -18.72 24.74
N ASP A 139 -12.90 -18.62 23.49
CA ASP A 139 -13.19 -19.80 22.69
C ASP A 139 -11.83 -20.42 22.36
N ASP A 140 -11.31 -21.19 23.32
CA ASP A 140 -10.30 -22.24 23.17
C ASP A 140 -10.87 -23.34 22.25
N ASP A 141 -11.22 -23.00 21.00
CA ASP A 141 -11.37 -24.00 19.94
C ASP A 141 -9.95 -24.38 19.46
N ASP A 142 -9.24 -25.07 20.36
CA ASP A 142 -8.35 -26.16 20.02
C ASP A 142 -9.20 -27.23 19.30
N GLU A 143 -8.82 -27.61 18.07
CA GLU A 143 -9.33 -28.71 17.20
C GLU A 143 -9.37 -28.12 15.77
N ASP A 144 -8.49 -28.44 14.82
CA ASP A 144 -8.12 -29.77 14.38
C ASP A 144 -6.72 -29.81 13.73
N GLU A 145 -5.99 -30.84 14.11
CA GLU A 145 -4.82 -31.40 13.46
C GLU A 145 -5.25 -32.12 12.18
N ASP A 146 -5.25 -31.45 11.02
CA ASP A 146 -5.30 -32.16 9.74
C ASP A 146 -3.93 -32.08 9.06
N ASP A 147 -3.11 -33.06 9.43
CA ASP A 147 -2.01 -33.62 8.66
C ASP A 147 -2.53 -34.07 7.28
N GLU A 148 -2.48 -33.19 6.28
CA GLU A 148 -2.49 -33.64 4.89
C GLU A 148 -1.03 -33.58 4.40
N GLU A 149 -0.34 -34.69 4.70
CA GLU A 149 0.67 -35.30 3.83
C GLU A 149 0.10 -35.41 2.39
N ASP A 150 0.96 -35.63 1.40
CA ASP A 150 0.65 -35.85 -0.03
C ASP A 150 0.75 -34.57 -0.89
N GLU A 151 1.54 -34.48 -1.96
CA GLU A 151 2.25 -35.47 -2.77
C GLU A 151 3.41 -34.75 -3.46
N ASP A 152 4.56 -35.42 -3.52
CA ASP A 152 5.70 -35.05 -4.35
C ASP A 152 5.28 -35.10 -5.85
N GLU A 153 4.75 -34.01 -6.39
CA GLU A 153 4.60 -33.88 -7.84
C GLU A 153 5.96 -33.51 -8.47
N ASP A 154 6.76 -34.55 -8.66
CA ASP A 154 7.81 -34.66 -9.67
C ASP A 154 7.17 -34.47 -11.06
N ASP A 155 6.98 -33.24 -11.52
CA ASP A 155 6.76 -32.98 -12.95
C ASP A 155 7.98 -32.27 -13.55
N GLU A 156 8.83 -33.17 -14.01
CA GLU A 156 9.87 -33.02 -15.00
C GLU A 156 9.38 -32.25 -16.24
N ASP A 157 10.33 -31.59 -16.90
CA ASP A 157 10.39 -31.45 -18.35
C ASP A 157 9.27 -30.64 -19.04
N SER A 158 9.63 -29.47 -19.58
CA SER A 158 9.20 -29.10 -20.94
C SER A 158 9.87 -27.77 -21.35
N ASP A 159 10.88 -27.94 -22.20
CA ASP A 159 11.03 -27.24 -23.48
C ASP A 159 11.29 -25.72 -23.47
N ASP A 160 12.58 -25.39 -23.62
CA ASP A 160 13.15 -24.73 -24.79
C ASP A 160 12.16 -24.00 -25.75
N TYR A 161 11.49 -22.96 -25.26
CA TYR A 161 10.71 -22.09 -26.16
C TYR A 161 11.59 -21.06 -26.84
N ASP A 162 12.09 -21.55 -27.98
CA ASP A 162 12.43 -20.93 -29.25
C ASP A 162 12.15 -19.42 -29.39
N ASP A 163 13.22 -18.78 -29.80
CA ASP A 163 13.45 -17.39 -30.19
C ASP A 163 12.52 -16.96 -31.34
N HIS A 164 11.37 -16.37 -31.02
CA HIS A 164 10.54 -15.69 -32.01
C HIS A 164 10.74 -14.17 -31.95
N GLU A 165 11.79 -13.74 -32.66
CA GLU A 165 11.99 -12.38 -33.16
C GLU A 165 10.91 -12.02 -34.19
N ASP A 166 9.71 -11.62 -33.77
CA ASP A 166 8.76 -10.95 -34.66
C ASP A 166 8.60 -9.49 -34.25
N GLU A 167 9.33 -8.62 -34.94
CA GLU A 167 9.25 -7.17 -34.84
C GLU A 167 7.82 -6.66 -35.10
N PRO A 168 7.26 -5.81 -34.22
CA PRO A 168 5.92 -5.31 -34.44
C PRO A 168 5.91 -4.06 -35.35
N GLU A 169 5.44 -4.22 -36.59
CA GLU A 169 4.98 -3.11 -37.43
C GLU A 169 3.55 -2.69 -37.02
N TYR A 170 3.39 -1.82 -36.01
CA TYR A 170 2.12 -1.11 -35.82
C TYR A 170 2.14 0.30 -36.42
N ASP A 171 1.63 0.33 -37.65
CA ASP A 171 0.63 1.24 -38.21
C ASP A 171 0.53 2.68 -37.65
N ARG A 172 1.05 3.63 -38.44
CA ARG A 172 0.86 5.08 -38.32
C ARG A 172 -0.56 5.47 -38.78
N GLY A 173 -1.61 5.07 -38.05
CA GLY A 173 -3.00 5.32 -38.47
C GLY A 173 -3.91 6.09 -37.49
N GLY A 174 -3.46 6.37 -36.26
CA GLY A 174 -4.39 6.66 -35.14
C GLY A 174 -4.60 8.12 -34.72
N ASN A 175 -4.16 9.13 -35.49
CA ASN A 175 -4.19 10.52 -35.01
C ASN A 175 -5.59 11.17 -35.04
N ASP A 176 -6.61 10.49 -35.53
CA ASP A 176 -7.96 11.04 -35.70
C ASP A 176 -8.74 11.09 -34.38
N TYR A 177 -8.49 10.17 -33.44
CA TYR A 177 -9.26 10.11 -32.20
C TYR A 177 -8.92 11.26 -31.24
N ARG A 178 -7.63 11.61 -31.16
CA ARG A 178 -7.16 12.70 -30.30
C ARG A 178 -7.64 14.05 -30.81
N ASP A 179 -7.69 14.23 -32.12
CA ASP A 179 -8.15 15.46 -32.77
C ASP A 179 -9.69 15.62 -32.69
N ARG A 180 -10.43 14.50 -32.62
CA ARG A 180 -11.87 14.48 -32.34
C ARG A 180 -12.19 14.86 -30.89
N LEU A 181 -11.46 14.31 -29.91
CA LEU A 181 -11.62 14.63 -28.49
C LEU A 181 -11.39 16.12 -28.20
N LEU A 182 -10.34 16.71 -28.79
CA LEU A 182 -10.04 18.13 -28.63
C LEU A 182 -11.16 19.03 -29.19
N ARG A 183 -11.78 18.65 -30.32
CA ARG A 183 -12.92 19.38 -30.89
C ARG A 183 -14.19 19.26 -30.04
N GLU A 184 -14.41 18.13 -29.38
CA GLU A 184 -15.56 17.93 -28.49
C GLU A 184 -15.42 18.74 -27.19
N GLU A 185 -14.23 18.80 -26.61
CA GLU A 185 -13.96 19.64 -25.42
C GLU A 185 -14.18 21.14 -25.72
N ASP A 186 -13.72 21.62 -26.88
CA ASP A 186 -13.84 23.02 -27.28
C ASP A 186 -15.32 23.43 -27.52
N ASN A 187 -16.13 22.50 -28.02
CA ASN A 187 -17.58 22.68 -28.18
C ASN A 187 -18.33 22.67 -26.84
N MET A 188 -17.91 21.86 -25.87
CA MET A 188 -18.50 21.87 -24.53
C MET A 188 -18.24 23.19 -23.80
N TYR A 189 -17.05 23.78 -23.96
CA TYR A 189 -16.72 25.06 -23.35
C TYR A 189 -17.54 26.23 -23.93
N LYS A 190 -17.81 26.24 -25.24
CA LYS A 190 -18.64 27.27 -25.89
C LYS A 190 -20.10 27.23 -25.45
N LYS A 191 -20.67 26.05 -25.22
CA LYS A 191 -22.07 25.90 -24.75
C LYS A 191 -22.32 26.41 -23.32
N ARG A 192 -21.28 26.52 -22.48
CA ARG A 192 -21.42 27.02 -21.10
C ARG A 192 -21.40 28.54 -20.97
N LYS A 193 -21.12 29.27 -22.05
CA LYS A 193 -21.01 30.75 -22.06
C LYS A 193 -22.21 31.47 -22.69
N LEU A 194 -23.20 30.73 -23.17
CA LEU A 194 -24.49 31.23 -23.64
C LEU A 194 -25.57 30.87 -22.62
#